data_AF-X7XRV8-F1
#
_entry.id   AF-X7XRV8-F1
#
_cell.length_a   1.000
_cell.length_b   1.000
_cell.length_c   1.000
_cell.angle_alpha   90.00
_cell.angle_beta   90.00
_cell.angle_gamma   90.00
#
_symmetry.space_group_name_H-M   'P 1'
#
loop_
_entity.id
_entity.type
_entity.pdbx_description
1 polymer ?
#
loop_
_entity_poly.entity_id
_entity_poly.type
_entity_poly.pdbx_seq_one_letter_code
_entity_poly.pdbx_strand_id
1 'polypeptide(L)'
;MACGGLASGRAQVRGGGARLLGLGIAAASLRAAPASAGSLGTLLDYSAGVIPASQIRAAGAVGAIRYVSDRRTWGYLDAGQADPTR
;
A
#
# COMPACT_ATOMS: atom_id res chain seq x y z
N MET A 1 19.31 27.88 -0.61
CA MET A 1 20.70 27.55 -0.18
C MET A 1 20.69 26.12 0.30
N ALA A 2 21.56 25.28 -0.26
CA ALA A 2 21.52 23.82 -0.16
C ALA A 2 22.21 23.25 1.09
N CYS A 3 21.77 22.05 1.50
CA CYS A 3 22.51 20.95 2.16
C CYS A 3 21.64 19.70 1.90
N GLY A 4 21.99 18.67 1.11
CA GLY A 4 23.17 17.80 1.14
C GLY A 4 23.08 16.88 2.37
N GLY A 5 23.04 15.54 2.35
CA GLY A 5 23.07 14.47 1.36
C GLY A 5 23.27 13.12 2.11
N LEU A 6 23.09 11.99 1.41
CA LEU A 6 23.61 10.62 1.67
C LEU A 6 23.01 9.71 2.78
N ALA A 7 22.39 8.62 2.34
CA ALA A 7 22.72 7.21 2.68
C ALA A 7 21.72 6.30 1.94
N SER A 8 21.96 5.91 0.68
CA SER A 8 22.83 4.80 0.26
C SER A 8 22.60 3.49 1.01
N GLY A 9 21.42 2.89 0.84
CA GLY A 9 21.14 1.50 1.19
C GLY A 9 21.12 0.59 -0.04
N ARG A 10 22.26 0.44 -0.74
CA ARG A 10 22.37 -0.52 -1.86
C ARG A 10 22.67 -1.91 -1.31
N ALA A 11 21.62 -2.68 -1.04
CA ALA A 11 21.73 -4.12 -0.88
C ALA A 11 22.10 -4.73 -2.25
N GLN A 12 23.41 -4.82 -2.51
CA GLN A 12 23.98 -5.48 -3.67
C GLN A 12 23.92 -7.00 -3.42
N VAL A 13 22.95 -7.68 -4.02
CA VAL A 13 22.94 -9.14 -4.06
C VAL A 13 24.04 -9.58 -5.02
N ARG A 14 25.20 -9.94 -4.45
CA ARG A 14 26.30 -10.61 -5.15
C ARG A 14 25.90 -12.07 -5.40
N GLY A 15 25.17 -12.31 -6.48
CA GLY A 15 24.88 -13.64 -7.00
C GLY A 15 25.70 -13.91 -8.27
N GLY A 16 26.62 -14.87 -8.19
CA GLY A 16 27.47 -15.29 -9.30
C GLY A 16 26.69 -15.95 -10.43
N GLY A 17 27.15 -15.74 -11.66
CA GLY A 17 26.56 -16.34 -12.86
C GLY A 17 27.01 -15.64 -14.13
N ALA A 18 28.30 -15.77 -14.46
CA ALA A 18 28.79 -15.34 -15.77
C ALA A 18 28.21 -16.24 -16.88
N ARG A 19 27.81 -15.61 -18.00
CA ARG A 19 27.63 -16.19 -19.35
C ARG A 19 26.20 -16.47 -19.88
N LEU A 20 25.15 -15.84 -19.33
CA LEU A 20 23.84 -15.70 -20.02
C LEU A 20 23.34 -14.24 -20.13
N LEU A 21 24.22 -13.28 -19.81
CA LEU A 21 23.91 -11.85 -19.62
C LEU A 21 23.44 -11.11 -20.90
N GLY A 22 23.57 -11.69 -22.10
CA GLY A 22 23.16 -11.04 -23.35
C GLY A 22 21.66 -11.13 -23.63
N LEU A 23 21.05 -12.31 -23.47
CA LEU A 23 19.61 -12.49 -23.67
C LEU A 23 18.80 -12.10 -22.44
N GLY A 24 19.37 -12.25 -21.23
CA GLY A 24 18.71 -11.86 -19.98
C GLY A 24 18.55 -10.34 -19.82
N ILE A 25 19.49 -9.53 -20.33
CA ILE A 25 19.39 -8.06 -20.29
C ILE A 25 18.37 -7.54 -21.29
N ALA A 26 18.29 -8.14 -22.48
CA ALA A 26 17.23 -7.84 -23.46
C ALA A 26 15.84 -8.25 -22.96
N ALA A 27 15.74 -9.32 -22.15
CA ALA A 27 14.49 -9.73 -21.51
C ALA A 27 14.15 -8.89 -20.25
N ALA A 28 15.15 -8.42 -19.50
CA ALA A 28 14.94 -7.61 -18.30
C ALA A 28 14.50 -6.16 -18.59
N SER A 29 14.75 -5.67 -19.81
CA SER A 29 14.24 -4.38 -20.30
C SER A 29 12.79 -4.45 -20.78
N LEU A 30 12.22 -5.66 -20.96
CA LEU A 30 10.76 -5.83 -21.03
C LEU A 30 10.19 -5.63 -19.63
N ARG A 31 10.10 -4.37 -19.20
CA ARG A 31 9.11 -3.99 -18.20
C ARG A 31 7.76 -4.33 -18.80
N ALA A 32 7.10 -5.34 -18.24
CA ALA A 32 5.68 -5.55 -18.49
C ALA A 32 5.03 -4.18 -18.30
N ALA A 33 4.41 -3.66 -19.36
CA ALA A 33 3.61 -2.46 -19.23
C ALA A 33 2.64 -2.72 -18.08
N PRO A 34 2.54 -1.82 -17.07
CA PRO A 34 1.58 -2.02 -16.00
C PRO A 34 0.24 -2.27 -16.68
N ALA A 35 -0.36 -3.43 -16.40
CA ALA A 35 -1.62 -3.80 -17.00
C ALA A 35 -2.65 -2.73 -16.60
N SER A 36 -2.94 -1.84 -17.54
CA SER A 36 -3.79 -0.68 -17.29
C SER A 36 -5.22 -1.08 -17.59
N ALA A 37 -5.87 -1.72 -16.62
CA ALA A 37 -7.32 -1.78 -16.61
C ALA A 37 -7.85 -0.36 -16.33
N GLY A 38 -8.82 0.09 -17.12
CA GLY A 38 -9.50 1.36 -16.83
C GLY A 38 -10.11 1.33 -15.43
N SER A 39 -9.99 2.42 -14.67
CA SER A 39 -10.63 2.52 -13.37
C SER A 39 -12.15 2.49 -13.54
N LEU A 40 -12.82 1.59 -12.82
CA LEU A 40 -14.29 1.50 -12.77
C LEU A 40 -14.91 2.51 -11.79
N GLY A 41 -14.08 3.33 -11.15
CA GLY A 41 -14.47 4.28 -10.11
C GLY A 41 -13.55 4.24 -8.90
N THR A 42 -13.59 5.30 -8.10
CA THR A 42 -12.83 5.41 -6.85
C THR A 42 -13.75 5.18 -5.65
N LEU A 43 -13.29 4.39 -4.68
CA LEU A 43 -13.96 4.20 -3.40
C LEU A 43 -13.13 4.81 -2.28
N LEU A 44 -13.77 5.58 -1.40
CA LEU A 44 -13.11 6.16 -0.23
C LEU A 44 -13.13 5.17 0.95
N ASP A 45 -12.01 5.03 1.64
CA ASP A 45 -11.90 4.35 2.94
C ASP A 45 -11.61 5.41 4.02
N TYR A 46 -12.40 5.44 5.08
CA TYR A 46 -12.26 6.44 6.13
C TYR A 46 -12.66 5.89 7.50
N SER A 47 -11.98 6.36 8.54
CA SER A 47 -12.18 5.91 9.93
C SER A 47 -12.37 7.05 10.94
N ALA A 48 -12.15 8.31 10.53
CA ALA A 48 -12.23 9.48 11.41
C ALA A 48 -13.66 9.92 11.77
N GLY A 49 -14.67 9.54 10.98
CA GLY A 49 -16.06 9.95 11.15
C GLY A 49 -16.86 9.71 9.89
N VAL A 50 -18.18 9.89 9.90
CA VAL A 50 -19.03 9.62 8.72
C VAL A 50 -19.02 10.80 7.77
N ILE A 51 -18.54 10.58 6.54
CA ILE A 51 -18.59 11.59 5.47
C ILE A 51 -19.99 11.55 4.82
N PRO A 52 -20.67 12.70 4.66
CA PRO A 52 -21.98 12.73 4.00
C PRO A 52 -21.86 12.39 2.51
N ALA A 53 -22.89 11.71 1.97
CA ALA A 53 -22.86 11.18 0.60
C ALA A 53 -22.66 12.26 -0.48
N SER A 54 -23.15 13.48 -0.27
CA SER A 54 -22.94 14.60 -1.19
C SER A 54 -21.47 14.98 -1.34
N GLN A 55 -20.70 14.93 -0.25
CA GLN A 55 -19.26 15.22 -0.27
C GLN A 55 -18.46 14.09 -0.90
N ILE A 56 -18.86 12.83 -0.69
CA ILE A 56 -18.26 11.66 -1.38
C ILE A 56 -18.41 11.81 -2.90
N ARG A 57 -19.62 12.18 -3.36
CA ARG A 57 -19.89 12.42 -4.78
C ARG A 57 -19.12 13.62 -5.31
N ALA A 58 -19.07 14.73 -4.57
CA ALA A 58 -18.33 15.93 -4.94
C ALA A 58 -16.82 15.68 -5.07
N ALA A 59 -16.27 14.73 -4.30
CA ALA A 59 -14.89 14.28 -4.40
C ALA A 59 -14.61 13.38 -5.63
N GLY A 60 -15.63 13.07 -6.44
CA GLY A 60 -15.49 12.22 -7.63
C GLY A 60 -15.42 10.71 -7.32
N ALA A 61 -15.71 10.31 -6.08
CA ALA A 61 -15.80 8.91 -5.70
C ALA A 61 -17.18 8.33 -6.05
N VAL A 62 -17.20 7.07 -6.48
CA VAL A 62 -18.45 6.33 -6.77
C VAL A 62 -19.11 5.81 -5.49
N GLY A 63 -18.36 5.76 -4.38
CA GLY A 63 -18.84 5.28 -3.09
C GLY A 63 -17.75 5.23 -2.02
N ALA A 64 -18.00 4.47 -0.95
CA ALA A 64 -17.07 4.28 0.15
C ALA A 64 -17.06 2.83 0.66
N ILE A 65 -15.90 2.38 1.12
CA ILE A 65 -15.72 1.16 1.90
C ILE A 65 -15.82 1.56 3.38
N ARG A 66 -16.67 0.87 4.15
CA ARG A 66 -16.96 1.23 5.54
C ARG A 66 -16.49 0.15 6.50
N TYR A 67 -15.79 0.54 7.56
CA TYR A 67 -15.44 -0.34 8.65
C TYR A 67 -16.70 -0.80 9.40
N VAL A 68 -16.86 -2.11 9.51
CA VAL A 68 -17.91 -2.79 10.30
C VAL A 68 -17.35 -3.43 11.57
N SER A 69 -16.06 -3.23 11.82
CA SER A 69 -15.40 -3.68 13.03
C SER A 69 -15.45 -2.59 14.08
N ASP A 70 -15.56 -3.01 15.33
CA ASP A 70 -15.33 -2.12 16.46
C ASP A 70 -13.94 -1.51 16.39
N ARG A 71 -13.83 -0.31 16.95
CA ARG A 71 -12.53 0.34 17.18
C ARG A 71 -11.73 -0.57 18.11
N ARG A 72 -10.66 -1.16 17.58
CA ARG A 72 -9.69 -1.87 18.43
C ARG A 72 -9.08 -0.85 19.38
N THR A 73 -9.18 -1.14 20.68
CA THR A 73 -8.40 -0.42 21.67
C THR A 73 -6.94 -0.80 21.50
N TRP A 74 -6.09 0.19 21.25
CA TRP A 74 -4.65 -0.01 21.14
C TRP A 74 -4.10 -0.29 22.53
N GLY A 75 -3.95 -1.58 22.85
CA GLY A 75 -3.56 -2.08 24.18
C GLY A 75 -4.03 -3.52 24.45
N TYR A 76 -5.02 -4.01 23.69
CA TYR A 76 -5.49 -5.40 23.76
C TYR A 76 -4.45 -6.42 23.25
N LEU A 77 -3.47 -5.97 22.47
CA LEU A 77 -2.39 -6.82 21.95
C LEU A 77 -1.35 -7.13 23.05
N ASP A 78 -1.25 -6.28 24.08
CA ASP A 78 -0.33 -6.42 25.23
C ASP A 78 -1.07 -6.95 26.48
N ALA A 79 -2.35 -6.60 26.64
CA ALA A 79 -3.22 -7.13 27.68
C ALA A 79 -3.82 -8.45 27.20
N GLY A 80 -3.08 -9.55 27.39
CA GLY A 80 -3.53 -10.90 27.08
C GLY A 80 -5.02 -11.10 27.40
N GLN A 81 -5.80 -11.36 26.36
CA GLN A 81 -7.22 -11.66 26.32
C GLN A 81 -7.80 -12.12 27.66
N ALA A 82 -8.22 -11.17 28.50
CA ALA A 82 -9.02 -11.48 29.68
C ALA A 82 -10.46 -11.66 29.21
N ASP A 83 -10.92 -12.90 29.29
CA ASP A 83 -12.33 -13.27 29.21
C ASP A 83 -13.12 -12.46 30.26
N PRO A 84 -14.09 -11.61 29.88
CA PRO A 84 -14.87 -10.81 30.84
C PRO A 84 -15.97 -11.63 31.54
N THR A 85 -16.02 -12.96 31.36
CA THR A 85 -17.06 -13.83 31.94
C THR A 85 -16.58 -14.75 33.08
N ARG A 86 -15.54 -14.35 33.82
CA ARG A 86 -15.27 -14.86 35.19
C ARG A 86 -15.04 -13.75 36.20
#